data_AF-A0A5M5BSK7-F1
#
_entry.id   AF-A0A5M5BSK7-F1
#
_cell.length_a   1.000
_cell.length_b   1.000
_cell.length_c   1.000
_cell.angle_alpha   90.00
_cell.angle_beta   90.00
_cell.angle_gamma   90.00
#
_symmetry.space_group_name_H-M   'P 1'
#
loop_
_entity.id
_entity.type
_entity.pdbx_description
1 polymer ?
#
loop_
_entity_poly.entity_id
_entity_poly.type
_entity_poly.pdbx_seq_one_letter_code
_entity_poly.pdbx_strand_id
1 'polypeptide(L)' 'MGRAFEYRKAAKLKRWGHMAKTFTRLGKRIAIAVKAGGPEPENNPTLRSVIATCKRENMP' A
#
# COMPACT_ATOMS: atom_id res chain seq x y z
N MET A 1 11.92 -17.33 24.97
CA MET A 1 12.15 -17.31 23.51
C MET A 1 13.59 -16.87 23.26
N GLY A 2 14.37 -17.61 22.46
CA GLY A 2 15.78 -17.27 22.22
C GLY A 2 15.95 -15.99 21.37
N ARG A 3 17.15 -15.40 21.38
CA ARG A 3 17.47 -14.16 20.66
C ARG A 3 17.11 -14.18 19.16
N ALA A 4 17.29 -15.32 18.49
CA ALA A 4 16.91 -15.52 17.08
C ALA A 4 15.38 -15.50 16.85
N PHE A 5 14.58 -15.86 17.85
CA PHE A 5 13.13 -15.70 17.77
C PHE A 5 12.73 -14.22 17.89
N GLU A 6 13.30 -13.50 18.86
CA GLU A 6 12.97 -12.09 19.08
C GLU A 6 13.31 -11.22 17.85
N TYR A 7 14.45 -11.48 17.18
CA TYR A 7 14.79 -10.79 15.94
C TYR A 7 13.79 -11.06 14.81
N ARG A 8 13.34 -12.31 14.65
CA ARG A 8 12.33 -12.67 13.65
C ARG A 8 10.98 -12.02 13.94
N LYS A 9 10.58 -12.00 15.22
CA LYS A 9 9.37 -11.32 15.69
C LYS A 9 9.43 -9.82 15.40
N ALA A 10 10.53 -9.15 15.75
CA ALA A 10 10.72 -7.73 15.48
C ALA A 10 10.68 -7.41 13.98
N ALA A 11 11.33 -8.22 13.14
CA ALA A 11 11.30 -8.06 11.69
C ALA A 11 9.88 -8.18 11.11
N LYS A 12 9.09 -9.16 11.58
CA LYS A 12 7.68 -9.31 11.16
C LYS A 12 6.84 -8.10 11.56
N LEU A 13 6.94 -7.66 12.81
CA LEU A 13 6.21 -6.49 13.30
C LEU A 13 6.57 -5.22 12.52
N LYS A 14 7.86 -5.02 12.22
CA LYS A 14 8.31 -3.89 11.39
C LYS A 14 7.72 -3.94 9.99
N ARG A 15 7.69 -5.12 9.36
CA ARG A 15 7.08 -5.32 8.04
C ARG A 15 5.58 -5.01 8.07
N TRP A 16 4.84 -5.54 9.04
CA TRP A 16 3.41 -5.30 9.16
C TRP A 16 3.07 -3.83 9.44
N GLY A 17 3.85 -3.17 10.31
CA GLY A 17 3.71 -1.74 10.55
C GLY A 17 3.97 -0.89 9.31
N HIS A 18 4.92 -1.30 8.46
CA HIS A 18 5.13 -0.66 7.16
C HIS A 18 3.93 -0.89 6.22
N MET A 19 3.46 -2.14 6.09
CA MET A 19 2.33 -2.47 5.21
C MET A 19 1.07 -1.69 5.59
N ALA A 20 0.73 -1.62 6.88
CA ALA A 20 -0.44 -0.88 7.34
C ALA A 20 -0.40 0.60 6.92
N LYS A 21 0.74 1.26 7.15
CA LYS A 21 0.93 2.67 6.77
C LYS A 21 0.88 2.87 5.26
N THR A 22 1.49 1.96 4.49
CA THR A 22 1.50 2.01 3.03
C THR A 22 0.10 1.84 2.46
N PHE A 23 -0.69 0.88 2.96
CA PHE A 23 -2.06 0.64 2.51
C PHE A 23 -2.98 1.82 2.81
N THR A 24 -2.91 2.40 4.01
CA THR A 24 -3.69 3.61 4.34
C THR A 24 -3.37 4.78 3.40
N ARG A 25 -2.08 4.99 3.09
CA ARG A 25 -1.66 6.06 2.16
C ARG A 25 -2.14 5.79 0.73
N LEU A 26 -2.04 4.55 0.26
CA LEU A 26 -2.48 4.17 -1.08
C LEU A 26 -4.00 4.28 -1.23
N GLY A 27 -4.78 3.82 -0.25
CA GLY A 27 -6.24 4.00 -0.25
C GLY A 27 -6.65 5.47 -0.35
N LYS A 28 -6.00 6.36 0.41
CA LYS A 28 -6.23 7.81 0.30
C LYS A 28 -5.89 8.35 -1.10
N ARG A 29 -4.79 7.88 -1.72
CA ARG A 29 -4.40 8.30 -3.08
C ARG A 29 -5.40 7.82 -4.13
N ILE A 30 -5.94 6.61 -4.01
CA ILE A 30 -7.01 6.11 -4.88
C ILE A 30 -8.23 7.02 -4.77
N ALA A 31 -8.70 7.30 -3.55
CA ALA A 31 -9.88 8.15 -3.33
C ALA A 31 -9.71 9.55 -3.93
N ILE A 32 -8.52 10.16 -3.77
CA ILE A 32 -8.21 11.47 -4.37
C ILE A 32 -8.18 11.39 -5.89
N ALA A 33 -7.51 10.37 -6.46
CA ALA A 33 -7.41 10.22 -7.90
C ALA A 33 -8.79 10.01 -8.55
N VAL A 34 -9.64 9.17 -7.93
CA VAL A 34 -11.02 8.93 -8.38
C VAL A 34 -11.85 10.21 -8.29
N LYS A 35 -11.73 10.98 -7.20
CA LYS A 35 -12.44 12.26 -7.07
C LYS A 35 -11.99 13.28 -8.11
N ALA A 36 -10.73 13.26 -8.52
CA ALA A 36 -10.16 14.24 -9.46
C ALA A 36 -10.46 13.92 -10.93
N GLY A 37 -10.50 12.64 -11.32
CA GLY A 37 -10.55 12.23 -12.73
C GLY A 37 -11.50 11.07 -13.02
N GLY A 38 -12.41 10.75 -12.11
CA GLY A 38 -13.33 9.64 -12.23
C GLY A 38 -12.71 8.27 -11.92
N PRO A 39 -13.56 7.23 -11.83
CA PRO A 39 -13.16 5.88 -11.43
C PRO A 39 -12.45 5.09 -12.54
N GLU A 40 -12.47 5.57 -13.78
CA GLU A 40 -11.93 4.85 -14.93
C GLU A 40 -10.41 5.05 -15.08
N PRO A 41 -9.58 4.02 -14.87
CA PRO A 41 -8.13 4.15 -14.96
C PRO A 41 -7.62 4.41 -16.39
N GLU A 42 -8.42 4.05 -17.41
CA GLU A 42 -8.12 4.30 -18.82
C GLU A 42 -8.13 5.79 -19.17
N ASN A 43 -8.98 6.58 -18.50
CA ASN A 43 -9.11 8.02 -18.69
C ASN A 43 -8.40 8.83 -17.60
N ASN A 44 -7.86 8.17 -16.57
CA ASN A 44 -7.21 8.80 -15.43
C ASN A 44 -5.77 8.26 -15.23
N PRO A 45 -4.74 8.93 -15.79
CA PRO A 45 -3.35 8.46 -15.69
C PRO A 45 -2.87 8.41 -14.23
N THR A 46 -3.33 9.32 -13.38
CA THR A 46 -3.01 9.34 -11.95
C THR A 46 -3.51 8.08 -11.26
N LEU A 47 -4.76 7.69 -11.52
CA LEU A 47 -5.35 6.47 -10.96
C LEU A 47 -4.59 5.22 -11.43
N ARG A 48 -4.21 5.16 -12.71
CA ARG A 48 -3.43 4.06 -13.29
C ARG A 48 -2.08 3.87 -12.60
N SER A 49 -1.34 4.96 -12.37
CA SER A 49 -0.06 4.91 -11.65
C SER A 49 -0.22 4.48 -10.18
N VAL A 50 -1.30 4.92 -9.52
CA VAL A 50 -1.61 4.49 -8.15
C VAL A 50 -1.92 3.00 -8.10
N ILE A 51 -2.73 2.48 -9.02
CA ILE A 51 -3.04 1.04 -9.13
C ILE A 51 -1.78 0.20 -9.35
N ALA A 52 -0.88 0.63 -10.25
CA ALA A 52 0.40 -0.05 -10.46
C ALA A 52 1.24 -0.09 -9.16
N THR A 53 1.21 1.01 -8.39
CA THR A 53 1.87 1.07 -7.08
C THR A 53 1.23 0.10 -6.08
N CYS A 54 -0.10 0.01 -6.05
CA CYS A 54 -0.83 -0.93 -5.20
C CYS A 54 -0.46 -2.39 -5.50
N LYS A 55 -0.39 -2.76 -6.78
CA LYS A 55 0.04 -4.10 -7.20
C LYS A 55 1.47 -4.40 -6.74
N ARG A 56 2.40 -3.45 -6.89
CA ARG A 56 3.80 -3.61 -6.43
C ARG A 56 3.91 -3.83 -4.92
N GLU A 57 3.05 -3.18 -4.14
CA GLU A 57 3.01 -3.33 -2.68
C GLU A 57 2.20 -4.55 -2.21
N ASN A 58 1.70 -5.39 -3.13
CA ASN A 58 0.82 -6.52 -2.83
C ASN A 58 -0.40 -6.10 -2.00
N MET A 59 -0.97 -4.93 -2.31
CA MET A 59 -2.22 -4.47 -1.72
C MET A 59 -3.38 -5.34 -2.24
N PRO A 60 -4.20 -5.93 -1.36
CA PRO A 60 -5.38 -6.70 -1.76
C PRO A 60 -6.51 -5.80 -2.29
#